data_AF-A0A846EKL7-F1
#
_entry.id   AF-A0A846EKL7-F1
#
_cell.length_a   1.000
_cell.length_b   1.000
_cell.length_c   1.000
_cell.angle_alpha   90.00
_cell.angle_beta   90.00
_cell.angle_gamma   90.00
#
_symmetry.space_group_name_H-M   'P 1'
#
loop_
_entity.id
_entity.type
_entity.pdbx_description
1 polymer ?
#
loop_
_entity_poly.entity_id
_entity_poly.type
_entity_poly.pdbx_seq_one_letter_code
_entity_poly.pdbx_strand_id
1 'polypeptide(L)'
;MKVKLLSVLNDTNVDAAQLTNQRQLEISISAIADELDPSLPLNLCLILDRSGSMEGEPINTVIQAVEQLIDQLKPDDRISIVAFAGIAEVIVPNQLVQDPASIKAMLHKKLKAGGGTIMAEGLSLGMAELLKGTKGAVSQAFLLTDGHGDNGLKIWKWQIGPNDSKRCLQLAQKATKVNLTVHTFGFGDDWNQDLLEKIADAGGGTLAYIEHPQQAVDQFNRLFKRIQSVGLTNAYLLLSLVPGVRLAELKPIAQVAPETIELNVETETNGSYVFRLGDLMKDVKRIVLANLYLGKLPEGEQVIGHMQIRYDDPAINQQGLLSPLMPIYANITNAYQPALNPQVLQSILVLAKYRQTQVAEAKLEQGDRTAAVTMLQTAAKTALQIGDTQAATVLQTSATRLQAGADLSEAERKKTRLASKTILNE
;
A
#
# COMPACT_ATOMS: atom_id res chain seq x y z
N MET A 1 17.12 3.09 -16.18
CA MET A 1 15.66 3.35 -16.19
C MET A 1 15.41 4.84 -15.96
N LYS A 2 14.23 5.35 -16.31
CA LYS A 2 13.84 6.76 -16.06
C LYS A 2 12.46 6.86 -15.41
N VAL A 3 12.16 8.00 -14.81
CA VAL A 3 10.82 8.31 -14.27
C VAL A 3 10.02 9.10 -15.29
N LYS A 4 8.79 8.64 -15.58
CA LYS A 4 7.75 9.46 -16.21
C LYS A 4 7.00 10.20 -15.10
N LEU A 5 6.93 11.52 -15.20
CA LEU A 5 6.19 12.36 -14.28
C LEU A 5 5.27 13.29 -15.09
N LEU A 6 3.97 13.17 -14.88
CA LEU A 6 2.95 13.97 -15.53
C LEU A 6 1.99 14.54 -14.48
N SER A 7 1.44 15.72 -14.72
CA SER A 7 0.41 16.29 -13.86
C SER A 7 -0.69 16.99 -14.64
N VAL A 8 -1.87 17.03 -14.04
CA VAL A 8 -3.05 17.67 -14.62
C VAL A 8 -4.04 18.09 -13.52
N LEU A 9 -4.67 19.25 -13.69
CA LEU A 9 -5.71 19.72 -12.77
C LEU A 9 -7.08 19.13 -13.14
N ASN A 10 -7.95 18.99 -12.14
CA ASN A 10 -9.35 18.61 -12.34
C ASN A 10 -10.12 19.63 -13.19
N ASP A 11 -9.73 20.90 -13.08
CA ASP A 11 -10.13 21.99 -13.96
C ASP A 11 -8.91 22.87 -14.22
N THR A 12 -8.47 22.92 -15.48
CA THR A 12 -7.28 23.69 -15.87
C THR A 12 -7.49 25.20 -15.73
N ASN A 13 -8.73 25.67 -15.91
CA ASN A 13 -9.05 27.09 -15.80
C ASN A 13 -9.33 27.45 -14.34
N VAL A 14 -8.91 28.65 -13.93
CA VAL A 14 -9.06 29.18 -12.57
C VAL A 14 -9.69 30.57 -12.64
N ASP A 15 -10.75 30.80 -11.87
CA ASP A 15 -11.50 32.05 -11.88
C ASP A 15 -10.70 33.15 -11.14
N ALA A 16 -10.23 34.15 -11.89
CA ALA A 16 -9.46 35.27 -11.37
C ALA A 16 -10.27 36.19 -10.43
N ALA A 17 -11.61 36.16 -10.54
CA ALA A 17 -12.48 36.98 -9.69
C ALA A 17 -12.58 36.43 -8.26
N GLN A 18 -12.34 35.13 -8.06
CA GLN A 18 -12.41 34.49 -6.75
C GLN A 18 -11.15 34.77 -5.92
N LEU A 19 -11.34 35.04 -4.62
CA LEU A 19 -10.23 35.25 -3.68
C LEU A 19 -9.41 33.97 -3.46
N THR A 20 -10.08 32.82 -3.50
CA THR A 20 -9.45 31.51 -3.41
C THR A 20 -10.18 30.52 -4.31
N ASN A 21 -9.42 29.69 -5.00
CA ASN A 21 -9.91 28.61 -5.85
C ASN A 21 -9.37 27.29 -5.32
N GLN A 22 -10.23 26.28 -5.18
CA GLN A 22 -9.80 24.92 -4.87
C GLN A 22 -9.57 24.14 -6.17
N ARG A 23 -8.44 23.45 -6.29
CA ARG A 23 -8.15 22.54 -7.39
C ARG A 23 -7.61 21.21 -6.88
N GLN A 24 -7.84 20.16 -7.64
CA GLN A 24 -7.27 18.83 -7.38
C GLN A 24 -6.28 18.54 -8.49
N LEU A 25 -5.03 18.33 -8.11
CA LEU A 25 -3.92 18.02 -9.00
C LEU A 25 -3.70 16.51 -9.01
N GLU A 26 -3.92 15.88 -10.15
CA GLU A 26 -3.47 14.51 -10.39
C GLU A 26 -2.00 14.52 -10.82
N ILE A 27 -1.21 13.64 -10.21
CA ILE A 27 0.19 13.39 -10.53
C ILE A 27 0.32 11.91 -10.87
N SER A 28 0.69 11.61 -12.11
CA SER A 28 0.95 10.26 -12.60
C SER A 28 2.45 10.00 -12.63
N ILE A 29 2.88 8.94 -11.95
CA ILE A 29 4.27 8.52 -11.82
C ILE A 29 4.43 7.08 -12.32
N SER A 30 5.43 6.81 -13.17
CA SER A 30 5.79 5.43 -13.56
C SER A 30 7.29 5.31 -13.84
N ALA A 31 7.84 4.11 -13.65
CA ALA A 31 9.17 3.78 -14.17
C ALA A 31 9.05 3.48 -15.67
N ILE A 32 10.03 3.92 -16.46
CA ILE A 32 10.17 3.57 -17.87
C ILE A 32 11.49 2.81 -18.00
N ALA A 33 11.41 1.58 -18.52
CA ALA A 33 12.59 0.81 -18.89
C ALA A 33 13.30 1.47 -20.09
N ASP A 34 14.63 1.47 -20.07
CA ASP A 34 15.41 1.75 -21.28
C ASP A 34 15.40 0.51 -22.20
N GLU A 35 15.94 0.58 -23.42
CA GLU A 35 15.87 -0.51 -24.43
C GLU A 35 16.35 -1.89 -23.92
N LEU A 36 17.20 -1.90 -22.89
CA LEU A 36 17.56 -3.07 -22.11
C LEU A 36 16.77 -3.01 -20.78
N ASP A 37 15.84 -3.94 -20.57
CA ASP A 37 15.11 -4.11 -19.31
C ASP A 37 15.78 -5.21 -18.47
N PRO A 38 16.84 -4.90 -17.68
CA PRO A 38 17.38 -5.87 -16.76
C PRO A 38 16.34 -6.09 -15.65
N SER A 39 15.79 -7.32 -15.59
CA SER A 39 15.07 -7.76 -14.40
C SER A 39 16.00 -7.62 -13.20
N LEU A 40 15.59 -6.83 -12.21
CA LEU A 40 16.34 -6.69 -10.96
C LEU A 40 16.25 -8.00 -10.17
N PRO A 41 17.36 -8.49 -9.57
CA PRO A 41 17.30 -9.57 -8.61
C PRO A 41 16.42 -9.19 -7.42
N LEU A 42 15.65 -10.15 -6.92
CA LEU A 42 14.86 -10.02 -5.72
C LEU A 42 15.69 -10.42 -4.50
N ASN A 43 15.47 -9.73 -3.39
CA ASN A 43 15.91 -10.15 -2.06
C ASN A 43 14.67 -10.31 -1.19
N LEU A 44 14.14 -11.52 -1.13
CA LEU A 44 12.85 -11.82 -0.52
C LEU A 44 13.04 -12.44 0.86
N CYS A 45 12.29 -11.95 1.84
CA CYS A 45 12.16 -12.57 3.15
C CYS A 45 10.72 -12.96 3.41
N LEU A 46 10.50 -14.25 3.67
CA LEU A 46 9.22 -14.78 4.08
C LEU A 46 9.19 -14.88 5.60
N ILE A 47 8.28 -14.15 6.23
CA ILE A 47 8.12 -14.06 7.68
C ILE A 47 6.81 -14.77 8.01
N LEU A 48 6.92 -16.03 8.40
CA LEU A 48 5.81 -16.98 8.47
C LEU A 48 5.35 -17.19 9.91
N ASP A 49 4.07 -16.95 10.18
CA ASP A 49 3.46 -17.35 11.44
C ASP A 49 3.43 -18.88 11.54
N ARG A 50 3.85 -19.38 12.69
CA ARG A 50 3.76 -20.80 13.06
C ARG A 50 3.11 -20.99 14.42
N SER A 51 2.26 -20.06 14.85
CA SER A 51 1.46 -20.17 16.07
C SER A 51 0.53 -21.38 16.02
N GLY A 52 -0.09 -21.71 17.16
CA GLY A 52 -0.97 -22.88 17.26
C GLY A 52 -2.19 -22.84 16.32
N SER A 53 -2.70 -21.66 15.97
CA SER A 53 -3.84 -21.50 15.05
C SER A 53 -3.52 -21.97 13.62
N MET A 54 -2.25 -21.92 13.23
CA MET A 54 -1.79 -22.37 11.91
C MET A 54 -1.81 -23.90 11.75
N GLU A 55 -2.09 -24.68 12.79
CA GLU A 55 -2.08 -26.15 12.73
C GLU A 55 -3.08 -26.69 11.70
N GLY A 56 -2.67 -27.73 10.96
CA GLY A 56 -3.51 -28.40 9.97
C GLY A 56 -3.41 -27.79 8.57
N GLU A 57 -4.54 -27.48 7.95
CA GLU A 57 -4.60 -26.98 6.58
C GLU A 57 -3.86 -25.64 6.36
N PRO A 58 -3.95 -24.62 7.24
CA PRO A 58 -3.32 -23.32 7.01
C PRO A 58 -1.81 -23.38 6.78
N ILE A 59 -1.05 -24.03 7.67
CA ILE A 59 0.41 -24.16 7.52
C ILE A 59 0.80 -24.99 6.29
N ASN A 60 0.04 -26.03 5.96
CA ASN A 60 0.29 -26.86 4.77
C ASN A 60 0.09 -26.04 3.49
N THR A 61 -0.94 -25.22 3.44
CA THR A 61 -1.19 -24.29 2.33
C THR A 61 -0.11 -23.23 2.22
N VAL A 62 0.35 -22.65 3.33
CA VAL A 62 1.47 -21.70 3.31
C VAL A 62 2.72 -22.37 2.77
N ILE A 63 3.04 -23.60 3.20
CA ILE A 63 4.17 -24.36 2.66
C ILE A 63 4.02 -24.51 1.14
N GLN A 64 2.86 -24.96 0.64
CA GLN A 64 2.62 -25.12 -0.80
C GLN A 64 2.78 -23.80 -1.57
N ALA A 65 2.22 -22.69 -1.07
CA ALA A 65 2.35 -21.38 -1.70
C ALA A 65 3.82 -20.91 -1.74
N VAL A 66 4.56 -21.13 -0.65
CA VAL A 66 5.99 -20.81 -0.58
C VAL A 66 6.81 -21.69 -1.52
N GLU A 67 6.51 -22.98 -1.65
CA GLU A 67 7.19 -23.86 -2.59
C GLU A 67 7.02 -23.41 -4.04
N GLN A 68 5.81 -23.01 -4.43
CA GLN A 68 5.54 -22.48 -5.77
C GLN A 68 6.21 -21.13 -6.01
N LEU A 69 6.32 -20.30 -4.97
CA LEU A 69 7.08 -19.05 -5.07
C LEU A 69 8.57 -19.35 -5.29
N ILE A 70 9.14 -20.31 -4.54
CA ILE A 70 10.54 -20.71 -4.68
C ILE A 70 10.82 -21.21 -6.10
N ASP A 71 9.89 -21.93 -6.74
CA ASP A 71 10.04 -22.41 -8.12
C ASP A 71 10.07 -21.28 -9.17
N GLN A 72 9.55 -20.10 -8.83
CA GLN A 72 9.52 -18.94 -9.72
C GLN A 72 10.71 -17.99 -9.52
N LEU A 73 11.48 -18.16 -8.44
CA LEU A 73 12.67 -17.37 -8.17
C LEU A 73 13.81 -17.78 -9.11
N LYS A 74 14.60 -16.80 -9.51
CA LYS A 74 15.77 -16.98 -10.37
C LYS A 74 17.00 -17.36 -9.53
N PRO A 75 18.01 -18.01 -10.11
CA PRO A 75 19.22 -18.39 -9.37
C PRO A 75 20.02 -17.24 -8.75
N ASP A 76 19.86 -16.02 -9.29
CA ASP A 76 20.46 -14.78 -8.80
C ASP A 76 19.59 -14.04 -7.76
N ASP A 77 18.33 -14.45 -7.59
CA ASP A 77 17.50 -13.98 -6.49
C ASP A 77 18.01 -14.51 -5.15
N ARG A 78 17.68 -13.79 -4.09
CA ARG A 78 17.97 -14.16 -2.71
C ARG A 78 16.69 -14.45 -1.95
N ILE A 79 16.73 -15.47 -1.11
CA ILE A 79 15.64 -15.82 -0.21
C ILE A 79 16.13 -16.00 1.22
N SER A 80 15.30 -15.59 2.16
CA SER A 80 15.37 -15.98 3.57
C SER A 80 13.99 -16.35 4.07
N ILE A 81 13.92 -17.27 5.03
CA ILE A 81 12.66 -17.69 5.64
C ILE A 81 12.82 -17.61 7.15
N VAL A 82 11.98 -16.83 7.78
CA VAL A 82 11.87 -16.67 9.22
C VAL A 82 10.52 -17.22 9.65
N ALA A 83 10.49 -18.05 10.68
CA ALA A 83 9.25 -18.47 11.31
C ALA A 83 9.12 -17.80 12.68
N PHE A 84 7.94 -17.30 13.01
CA PHE A 84 7.67 -16.66 14.30
C PHE A 84 6.45 -17.25 15.00
N ALA A 85 6.54 -17.28 16.32
CA ALA A 85 5.44 -17.57 17.23
C ALA A 85 5.67 -16.70 18.47
N GLY A 86 5.94 -17.30 19.64
CA GLY A 86 6.45 -16.57 20.81
C GLY A 86 7.88 -16.04 20.66
N ILE A 87 8.68 -16.68 19.80
CA ILE A 87 10.03 -16.24 19.39
C ILE A 87 10.16 -16.41 17.88
N ALA A 88 11.10 -15.69 17.26
CA ALA A 88 11.44 -15.84 15.85
C ALA A 88 12.70 -16.71 15.66
N GLU A 89 12.70 -17.57 14.64
CA GLU A 89 13.83 -18.41 14.22
C GLU A 89 14.08 -18.25 12.71
N VAL A 90 15.35 -18.21 12.31
CA VAL A 90 15.74 -18.34 10.91
C VAL A 90 15.64 -19.81 10.48
N ILE A 91 14.69 -20.09 9.60
CA ILE A 91 14.50 -21.41 8.98
C ILE A 91 15.49 -21.60 7.83
N VAL A 92 15.57 -20.58 6.97
CA VAL A 92 16.50 -20.49 5.85
C VAL A 92 17.23 -19.15 5.94
N PRO A 93 18.56 -19.15 6.15
CA PRO A 93 19.34 -17.90 6.16
C PRO A 93 19.35 -17.27 4.77
N ASN A 94 19.54 -15.94 4.72
CA ASN A 94 19.62 -15.22 3.45
C ASN A 94 20.69 -15.81 2.51
N GLN A 95 20.26 -16.39 1.39
CA GLN A 95 21.12 -17.05 0.41
C GLN A 95 20.56 -16.92 -1.01
N LEU A 96 21.42 -17.16 -2.01
CA LEU A 96 21.00 -17.26 -3.41
C LEU A 96 20.15 -18.51 -3.65
N VAL A 97 19.22 -18.46 -4.60
CA VAL A 97 18.32 -19.58 -4.94
C VAL A 97 18.98 -20.56 -5.91
N GLN A 98 20.17 -21.06 -5.57
CA GLN A 98 20.93 -22.01 -6.40
C GLN A 98 20.46 -23.46 -6.21
N ASP A 99 19.92 -23.79 -5.04
CA ASP A 99 19.38 -25.12 -4.72
C ASP A 99 17.96 -25.00 -4.11
N PRO A 100 16.93 -24.79 -4.95
CA PRO A 100 15.53 -24.74 -4.52
C PRO A 100 15.10 -25.96 -3.70
N ALA A 101 15.60 -27.15 -4.03
CA ALA A 101 15.20 -28.40 -3.38
C ALA A 101 15.63 -28.44 -1.91
N SER A 102 16.86 -28.00 -1.61
CA SER A 102 17.36 -27.88 -0.24
C SER A 102 16.58 -26.85 0.59
N ILE A 103 16.22 -25.71 -0.02
CA ILE A 103 15.40 -24.67 0.64
C ILE A 103 14.04 -25.25 1.04
N LYS A 104 13.36 -25.95 0.12
CA LYS A 104 12.07 -26.61 0.38
C LYS A 104 12.17 -27.69 1.46
N ALA A 105 13.22 -28.52 1.42
CA ALA A 105 13.44 -29.54 2.44
C ALA A 105 13.61 -28.93 3.84
N MET A 106 14.33 -27.80 3.95
CA MET A 106 14.49 -27.06 5.21
C MET A 106 13.19 -26.45 5.71
N LEU A 107 12.37 -25.90 4.80
CA LEU A 107 11.04 -25.39 5.10
C LEU A 107 10.17 -26.48 5.75
N HIS A 108 9.99 -27.63 5.08
CA HIS A 108 9.21 -28.77 5.60
C HIS A 108 9.73 -29.29 6.94
N LYS A 109 11.04 -29.35 7.10
CA LYS A 109 11.66 -29.89 8.31
C LYS A 109 11.39 -29.03 9.54
N LYS A 110 11.42 -27.70 9.39
CA LYS A 110 11.45 -26.77 10.53
C LYS A 110 10.16 -25.97 10.72
N LEU A 111 9.36 -25.74 9.70
CA LEU A 111 8.12 -24.98 9.82
C LEU A 111 7.02 -25.88 10.41
N LYS A 112 6.81 -25.76 11.72
CA LYS A 112 5.80 -26.53 12.47
C LYS A 112 5.00 -25.62 13.39
N ALA A 113 3.68 -25.80 13.39
CA ALA A 113 2.76 -25.02 14.22
C ALA A 113 3.02 -25.26 15.71
N GLY A 114 2.88 -24.20 16.51
CA GLY A 114 3.00 -24.22 17.96
C GLY A 114 3.52 -22.91 18.55
N GLY A 115 2.96 -22.55 19.72
CA GLY A 115 3.31 -21.33 20.47
C GLY A 115 2.29 -20.21 20.29
N GLY A 116 2.58 -19.04 20.91
CA GLY A 116 1.78 -17.81 20.74
C GLY A 116 2.19 -17.01 19.50
N THR A 117 1.85 -15.72 19.44
CA THR A 117 2.07 -14.87 18.26
C THR A 117 2.68 -13.53 18.66
N ILE A 118 3.96 -13.30 18.32
CA ILE A 118 4.68 -12.04 18.54
C ILE A 118 5.27 -11.59 17.20
N MET A 119 4.50 -10.81 16.44
CA MET A 119 4.84 -10.40 15.08
C MET A 119 6.10 -9.54 15.03
N ALA A 120 6.36 -8.72 16.06
CA ALA A 120 7.52 -7.84 16.06
C ALA A 120 8.85 -8.62 16.07
N GLU A 121 8.90 -9.81 16.67
CA GLU A 121 10.11 -10.65 16.63
C GLU A 121 10.36 -11.16 15.21
N GLY A 122 9.29 -11.61 14.53
CA GLY A 122 9.35 -12.03 13.13
C GLY A 122 9.81 -10.91 12.21
N LEU A 123 9.19 -9.72 12.33
CA LEU A 123 9.57 -8.53 11.57
C LEU A 123 11.03 -8.12 11.82
N SER A 124 11.45 -8.08 13.08
CA SER A 124 12.82 -7.69 13.43
C SER A 124 13.86 -8.64 12.84
N LEU A 125 13.64 -9.95 12.97
CA LEU A 125 14.56 -10.96 12.44
C LEU A 125 14.53 -11.02 10.90
N GLY A 126 13.36 -10.91 10.29
CA GLY A 126 13.22 -10.86 8.84
C GLY A 126 13.91 -9.65 8.22
N MET A 127 13.77 -8.47 8.84
CA MET A 127 14.54 -7.27 8.44
C MET A 127 16.05 -7.50 8.56
N ALA A 128 16.51 -8.15 9.63
CA ALA A 128 17.92 -8.45 9.81
C ALA A 128 18.46 -9.41 8.72
N GLU A 129 17.67 -10.39 8.28
CA GLU A 129 18.04 -11.25 7.14
C GLU A 129 18.05 -10.48 5.81
N LEU A 130 17.06 -9.62 5.56
CA LEU A 130 17.00 -8.80 4.34
C LEU A 130 18.22 -7.89 4.19
N LEU A 131 18.67 -7.27 5.29
CA LEU A 131 19.82 -6.36 5.27
C LEU A 131 21.13 -7.00 4.78
N LYS A 132 21.23 -8.34 4.78
CA LYS A 132 22.41 -9.07 4.28
C LYS A 132 22.51 -9.09 2.75
N GLY A 133 21.43 -8.78 2.03
CA GLY A 133 21.30 -9.00 0.59
C GLY A 133 20.77 -7.82 -0.23
N THR A 134 20.80 -6.59 0.31
CA THR A 134 20.11 -5.42 -0.30
C THR A 134 20.80 -4.83 -1.54
N LYS A 135 22.11 -5.05 -1.70
CA LYS A 135 22.90 -4.39 -2.74
C LYS A 135 22.50 -4.87 -4.14
N GLY A 136 22.05 -3.95 -4.98
CA GLY A 136 21.66 -4.26 -6.37
C GLY A 136 20.39 -5.11 -6.49
N ALA A 137 19.59 -5.21 -5.43
CA ALA A 137 18.40 -6.05 -5.38
C ALA A 137 17.19 -5.29 -4.82
N VAL A 138 16.00 -5.69 -5.26
CA VAL A 138 14.74 -5.19 -4.70
C VAL A 138 14.41 -6.00 -3.46
N SER A 139 14.39 -5.36 -2.28
CA SER A 139 14.27 -6.07 -1.01
C SER A 139 12.85 -6.01 -0.43
N GLN A 140 12.23 -7.18 -0.30
CA GLN A 140 10.79 -7.34 -0.02
C GLN A 140 10.58 -8.30 1.16
N ALA A 141 9.72 -7.93 2.10
CA ALA A 141 9.30 -8.80 3.21
C ALA A 141 7.84 -9.19 3.03
N PHE A 142 7.51 -10.48 3.12
CA PHE A 142 6.13 -10.97 3.17
C PHE A 142 5.86 -11.48 4.60
N LEU A 143 5.09 -10.70 5.37
CA LEU A 143 4.60 -11.09 6.69
C LEU A 143 3.27 -11.82 6.56
N LEU A 144 3.21 -13.05 7.03
CA LEU A 144 2.03 -13.92 6.96
C LEU A 144 1.56 -14.30 8.34
N THR A 145 0.27 -14.11 8.63
CA THR A 145 -0.35 -14.48 9.91
C THR A 145 -1.84 -14.77 9.76
N ASP A 146 -2.37 -15.67 10.60
CA ASP A 146 -3.79 -15.96 10.77
C ASP A 146 -4.39 -15.37 12.07
N GLY A 147 -3.56 -14.73 12.91
CA GLY A 147 -3.91 -14.36 14.28
C GLY A 147 -4.00 -12.87 14.58
N HIS A 148 -4.64 -12.54 15.71
CA HIS A 148 -4.80 -11.17 16.19
C HIS A 148 -3.48 -10.56 16.70
N GLY A 149 -3.25 -9.30 16.37
CA GLY A 149 -2.51 -8.38 17.23
C GLY A 149 -3.43 -7.83 18.33
N ASP A 150 -3.02 -8.00 19.59
CA ASP A 150 -3.46 -7.38 20.86
C ASP A 150 -4.95 -7.31 21.29
N ASN A 151 -5.97 -7.70 20.51
CA ASN A 151 -7.38 -7.39 20.88
C ASN A 151 -8.38 -8.57 21.01
N GLY A 152 -7.93 -9.81 21.20
CA GLY A 152 -8.82 -10.97 21.42
C GLY A 152 -9.01 -11.36 22.89
N LEU A 153 -10.28 -11.37 23.36
CA LEU A 153 -10.84 -11.89 24.62
C LEU A 153 -10.02 -11.81 25.93
N LYS A 154 -10.58 -11.06 26.90
CA LYS A 154 -10.13 -10.83 28.29
C LYS A 154 -9.73 -12.06 29.15
N ILE A 155 -9.88 -13.28 28.65
CA ILE A 155 -9.68 -14.53 29.40
C ILE A 155 -8.24 -15.07 29.20
N TRP A 156 -7.55 -14.69 28.12
CA TRP A 156 -6.20 -15.18 27.78
C TRP A 156 -5.17 -14.04 27.70
N LYS A 157 -5.01 -13.30 28.81
CA LYS A 157 -4.07 -12.17 28.96
C LYS A 157 -2.57 -12.57 28.90
N TRP A 158 -2.24 -13.71 28.27
CA TRP A 158 -0.91 -14.31 28.19
C TRP A 158 -0.35 -14.49 26.77
N GLN A 159 -1.07 -14.10 25.71
CA GLN A 159 -0.68 -14.52 24.35
C GLN A 159 0.04 -13.49 23.49
N ILE A 160 0.24 -12.25 23.96
CA ILE A 160 1.01 -11.23 23.24
C ILE A 160 1.79 -10.40 24.28
N GLY A 161 3.08 -10.18 24.05
CA GLY A 161 3.88 -9.32 24.92
C GLY A 161 3.38 -7.87 24.90
N PRO A 162 3.48 -7.10 25.99
CA PRO A 162 3.02 -5.72 26.01
C PRO A 162 3.67 -4.89 24.89
N ASN A 163 2.85 -4.18 24.10
CA ASN A 163 3.23 -3.29 23.00
C ASN A 163 3.64 -3.91 21.65
N ASP A 164 3.30 -5.17 21.34
CA ASP A 164 3.69 -5.80 20.05
C ASP A 164 3.24 -4.99 18.82
N SER A 165 1.98 -4.54 18.79
CA SER A 165 1.42 -3.69 17.71
C SER A 165 2.25 -2.43 17.47
N LYS A 166 2.64 -1.74 18.56
CA LYS A 166 3.46 -0.52 18.48
C LYS A 166 4.86 -0.83 17.96
N ARG A 167 5.47 -1.94 18.40
CA ARG A 167 6.79 -2.39 17.92
C ARG A 167 6.73 -2.73 16.43
N CYS A 168 5.67 -3.42 15.97
CA CYS A 168 5.47 -3.73 14.55
C CYS A 168 5.44 -2.47 13.69
N LEU A 169 4.68 -1.44 14.10
CA LEU A 169 4.63 -0.17 13.36
C LEU A 169 5.97 0.55 13.34
N GLN A 170 6.70 0.56 14.45
CA GLN A 170 8.05 1.12 14.50
C GLN A 170 9.04 0.37 13.60
N LEU A 171 8.93 -0.96 13.50
CA LEU A 171 9.75 -1.78 12.62
C LEU A 171 9.40 -1.54 11.16
N ALA A 172 8.12 -1.49 10.79
CA ALA A 172 7.68 -1.16 9.43
C ALA A 172 8.18 0.23 8.98
N GLN A 173 8.08 1.24 9.85
CA GLN A 173 8.65 2.57 9.58
C GLN A 173 10.18 2.57 9.48
N LYS A 174 10.87 1.69 10.21
CA LYS A 174 12.32 1.53 10.07
C LYS A 174 12.68 0.83 8.76
N ALA A 175 11.91 -0.18 8.36
CA ALA A 175 12.11 -0.92 7.11
C ALA A 175 12.16 0.03 5.90
N THR A 176 11.21 0.97 5.81
CA THR A 176 11.18 1.94 4.72
C THR A 176 12.38 2.91 4.71
N LYS A 177 12.97 3.23 5.87
CA LYS A 177 14.19 4.05 5.98
C LYS A 177 15.44 3.35 5.47
N VAL A 178 15.44 2.02 5.46
CA VAL A 178 16.54 1.20 4.94
C VAL A 178 16.18 0.55 3.59
N ASN A 179 15.23 1.15 2.86
CA ASN A 179 14.75 0.71 1.55
C ASN A 179 14.27 -0.75 1.50
N LEU A 180 13.54 -1.16 2.52
CA LEU A 180 12.82 -2.43 2.56
C LEU A 180 11.32 -2.16 2.48
N THR A 181 10.63 -2.94 1.67
CA THR A 181 9.16 -2.89 1.55
C THR A 181 8.54 -4.08 2.29
N VAL A 182 7.51 -3.84 3.10
CA VAL A 182 6.83 -4.87 3.90
C VAL A 182 5.40 -5.05 3.44
N HIS A 183 5.09 -6.24 2.94
CA HIS A 183 3.75 -6.69 2.61
C HIS A 183 3.19 -7.58 3.72
N THR A 184 1.88 -7.55 3.90
CA THR A 184 1.18 -8.36 4.89
C THR A 184 0.16 -9.28 4.22
N PHE A 185 0.01 -10.48 4.75
CA PHE A 185 -1.00 -11.45 4.35
C PHE A 185 -1.79 -11.85 5.59
N GLY A 186 -3.10 -11.63 5.54
CA GLY A 186 -4.03 -12.10 6.55
C GLY A 186 -4.73 -13.37 6.07
N PHE A 187 -4.57 -14.46 6.83
CA PHE A 187 -5.16 -15.75 6.51
C PHE A 187 -6.41 -16.02 7.35
N GLY A 188 -7.52 -16.41 6.73
CA GLY A 188 -8.80 -16.60 7.41
C GLY A 188 -9.36 -15.30 7.99
N ASP A 189 -10.26 -15.38 8.97
CA ASP A 189 -10.99 -14.21 9.47
C ASP A 189 -10.52 -13.71 10.84
N ASP A 190 -9.58 -14.38 11.48
CA ASP A 190 -9.22 -14.14 12.89
C ASP A 190 -7.95 -13.30 13.10
N TRP A 191 -7.51 -12.57 12.07
CA TRP A 191 -6.40 -11.60 12.15
C TRP A 191 -6.85 -10.15 12.35
N ASN A 192 -6.00 -9.36 13.01
CA ASN A 192 -6.25 -7.93 13.25
C ASN A 192 -6.00 -7.12 11.98
N GLN A 193 -7.09 -6.68 11.35
CA GLN A 193 -7.02 -5.93 10.09
C GLN A 193 -6.34 -4.57 10.22
N ASP A 194 -6.66 -3.81 11.26
CA ASP A 194 -6.06 -2.50 11.49
C ASP A 194 -4.55 -2.59 11.62
N LEU A 195 -4.05 -3.61 12.31
CA LEU A 195 -2.62 -3.78 12.51
C LEU A 195 -1.92 -4.14 11.20
N LEU A 196 -2.39 -5.17 10.48
CA LEU A 196 -1.72 -5.60 9.25
C LEU A 196 -1.78 -4.55 8.15
N GLU A 197 -2.89 -3.81 8.05
CA GLU A 197 -3.01 -2.70 7.12
C GLU A 197 -2.03 -1.57 7.48
N LYS A 198 -1.95 -1.18 8.76
CA LYS A 198 -0.99 -0.16 9.20
C LYS A 198 0.47 -0.60 9.03
N ILE A 199 0.78 -1.89 9.21
CA ILE A 199 2.13 -2.43 8.94
C ILE A 199 2.45 -2.33 7.45
N ALA A 200 1.53 -2.77 6.57
CA ALA A 200 1.72 -2.67 5.13
C ALA A 200 1.88 -1.22 4.67
N ASP A 201 0.98 -0.34 5.08
CA ASP A 201 1.01 1.09 4.71
C ASP A 201 2.30 1.76 5.22
N ALA A 202 2.69 1.54 6.49
CA ALA A 202 3.93 2.08 7.06
C ALA A 202 5.20 1.45 6.47
N GLY A 203 5.10 0.20 6.02
CA GLY A 203 6.12 -0.57 5.33
C GLY A 203 6.21 -0.30 3.82
N GLY A 204 5.33 0.56 3.27
CA GLY A 204 5.27 0.86 1.85
C GLY A 204 4.79 -0.28 0.94
N GLY A 205 4.22 -1.33 1.53
CA GLY A 205 3.73 -2.51 0.82
C GLY A 205 2.22 -2.53 0.65
N THR A 206 1.64 -3.72 0.69
CA THR A 206 0.19 -3.94 0.56
C THR A 206 -0.26 -5.08 1.48
N LEU A 207 -1.55 -5.08 1.79
CA LEU A 207 -2.25 -6.16 2.48
C LEU A 207 -2.96 -7.06 1.47
N ALA A 208 -2.65 -8.35 1.50
CA ALA A 208 -3.40 -9.39 0.81
C ALA A 208 -4.25 -10.17 1.82
N TYR A 209 -5.52 -10.41 1.48
CA TYR A 209 -6.42 -11.22 2.27
C TYR A 209 -6.62 -12.58 1.59
N ILE A 210 -6.38 -13.64 2.35
CA ILE A 210 -6.58 -15.03 1.95
C ILE A 210 -7.75 -15.53 2.80
N GLU A 211 -8.96 -15.47 2.26
CA GLU A 211 -10.18 -15.92 2.96
C GLU A 211 -10.17 -17.44 3.11
N HIS A 212 -9.77 -18.13 2.05
CA HIS A 212 -9.68 -19.58 2.03
C HIS A 212 -8.26 -20.04 1.65
N PRO A 213 -7.78 -21.15 2.22
CA PRO A 213 -6.46 -21.69 1.93
C PRO A 213 -6.15 -21.79 0.43
N GLN A 214 -7.13 -22.19 -0.37
CA GLN A 214 -6.98 -22.39 -1.81
C GLN A 214 -6.61 -21.09 -2.56
N GLN A 215 -6.90 -19.91 -1.99
CA GLN A 215 -6.56 -18.61 -2.57
C GLN A 215 -5.12 -18.16 -2.25
N ALA A 216 -4.42 -18.82 -1.33
CA ALA A 216 -3.10 -18.38 -0.88
C ALA A 216 -2.12 -18.31 -2.05
N VAL A 217 -2.07 -19.38 -2.86
CA VAL A 217 -1.24 -19.47 -4.05
C VAL A 217 -1.47 -18.29 -5.00
N ASP A 218 -2.74 -17.97 -5.29
CA ASP A 218 -3.09 -16.89 -6.21
C ASP A 218 -2.69 -15.52 -5.65
N GLN A 219 -2.90 -15.28 -4.35
CA GLN A 219 -2.52 -14.03 -3.70
C GLN A 219 -1.00 -13.84 -3.66
N PHE A 220 -0.25 -14.91 -3.38
CA PHE A 220 1.22 -14.88 -3.44
C PHE A 220 1.71 -14.61 -4.86
N ASN A 221 1.18 -15.31 -5.86
CA ASN A 221 1.56 -15.13 -7.26
C ASN A 221 1.25 -13.72 -7.75
N ARG A 222 0.09 -13.16 -7.36
CA ARG A 222 -0.28 -11.77 -7.66
C ARG A 222 0.76 -10.80 -7.10
N LEU A 223 1.13 -10.96 -5.83
CA LEU A 223 2.11 -10.08 -5.20
C LEU A 223 3.52 -10.29 -5.77
N PHE A 224 3.89 -11.54 -6.07
CA PHE A 224 5.17 -11.89 -6.67
C PHE A 224 5.35 -11.22 -8.04
N LYS A 225 4.34 -11.30 -8.92
CA LYS A 225 4.36 -10.57 -10.20
C LYS A 225 4.50 -9.06 -10.01
N ARG A 226 3.83 -8.51 -9.00
CA ARG A 226 3.93 -7.08 -8.66
C ARG A 226 5.35 -6.71 -8.25
N ILE A 227 6.03 -7.47 -7.40
CA ILE A 227 7.41 -7.14 -7.00
C ILE A 227 8.40 -7.31 -8.16
N GLN A 228 8.16 -8.23 -9.09
CA GLN A 228 8.98 -8.38 -10.31
C GLN A 228 8.86 -7.18 -11.27
N SER A 229 7.74 -6.46 -11.22
CA SER A 229 7.53 -5.24 -12.01
C SER A 229 8.28 -4.02 -11.49
N VAL A 230 8.85 -4.09 -10.27
CA VAL A 230 9.59 -2.97 -9.66
C VAL A 230 10.84 -2.67 -10.48
N GLY A 231 10.92 -1.42 -10.95
CA GLY A 231 12.07 -0.92 -11.69
C GLY A 231 12.92 0.08 -10.92
N LEU A 232 12.29 0.88 -10.06
CA LEU A 232 12.95 1.88 -9.22
C LEU A 232 12.44 1.75 -7.78
N THR A 233 13.28 2.07 -6.80
CA THR A 233 12.96 1.90 -5.38
C THR A 233 13.04 3.22 -4.63
N ASN A 234 12.51 3.25 -3.40
CA ASN A 234 12.64 4.39 -2.48
C ASN A 234 12.24 5.76 -3.07
N ALA A 235 11.17 5.81 -3.87
CA ALA A 235 10.78 7.05 -4.52
C ALA A 235 10.08 8.02 -3.55
N TYR A 236 10.35 9.31 -3.72
CA TYR A 236 9.72 10.44 -3.04
C TYR A 236 9.25 11.45 -4.07
N LEU A 237 8.02 11.95 -3.92
CA LEU A 237 7.55 13.14 -4.62
C LEU A 237 8.00 14.36 -3.83
N LEU A 238 8.78 15.22 -4.49
CA LEU A 238 9.15 16.55 -4.03
C LEU A 238 8.22 17.55 -4.72
N LEU A 239 7.52 18.37 -3.95
CA LEU A 239 6.56 19.35 -4.44
C LEU A 239 6.87 20.73 -3.85
N SER A 240 7.15 21.71 -4.70
CA SER A 240 7.26 23.11 -4.31
C SER A 240 6.11 23.90 -4.92
N LEU A 241 5.52 24.81 -4.15
CA LEU A 241 4.41 25.66 -4.59
C LEU A 241 4.86 27.12 -4.59
N VAL A 242 4.34 27.91 -5.53
CA VAL A 242 4.63 29.35 -5.59
C VAL A 242 3.87 30.10 -4.48
N PRO A 243 4.32 31.31 -4.09
CA PRO A 243 3.56 32.15 -3.16
C PRO A 243 2.11 32.33 -3.59
N GLY A 244 1.17 32.17 -2.66
CA GLY A 244 -0.26 32.22 -2.94
C GLY A 244 -0.89 30.88 -3.31
N VAL A 245 -0.11 29.82 -3.52
CA VAL A 245 -0.62 28.45 -3.71
C VAL A 245 -0.20 27.60 -2.50
N ARG A 246 -1.14 26.83 -1.95
CA ARG A 246 -0.90 25.97 -0.78
C ARG A 246 -1.66 24.67 -0.88
N LEU A 247 -1.17 23.65 -0.16
CA LEU A 247 -1.95 22.45 0.10
C LEU A 247 -3.11 22.72 1.05
N ALA A 248 -4.16 21.91 0.97
CA ALA A 248 -5.19 21.87 1.99
C ALA A 248 -4.62 21.48 3.37
N GLU A 249 -5.26 21.91 4.46
CA GLU A 249 -4.75 21.63 5.80
C GLU A 249 -4.98 20.18 6.25
N LEU A 250 -6.10 19.59 5.85
CA LEU A 250 -6.49 18.24 6.23
C LEU A 250 -6.51 17.33 5.01
N LYS A 251 -5.84 16.18 5.14
CA LYS A 251 -5.70 15.15 4.09
C LYS A 251 -5.36 15.77 2.72
N PRO A 252 -4.26 16.56 2.66
CA PRO A 252 -3.89 17.33 1.47
C PRO A 252 -3.57 16.46 0.27
N ILE A 253 -3.12 15.22 0.49
CA ILE A 253 -2.64 14.37 -0.58
C ILE A 253 -2.96 12.91 -0.30
N ALA A 254 -3.34 12.19 -1.35
CA ALA A 254 -3.62 10.76 -1.28
C ALA A 254 -3.14 10.10 -2.56
N GLN A 255 -2.66 8.87 -2.43
CA GLN A 255 -2.57 7.98 -3.58
C GLN A 255 -3.95 7.39 -3.85
N VAL A 256 -4.29 7.21 -5.13
CA VAL A 256 -5.53 6.55 -5.57
C VAL A 256 -5.29 5.33 -6.44
N ALA A 257 -4.08 5.18 -7.00
CA ALA A 257 -3.67 3.97 -7.72
C ALA A 257 -2.19 3.66 -7.44
N PRO A 258 -1.80 2.37 -7.35
CA PRO A 258 -2.64 1.17 -7.53
C PRO A 258 -3.62 0.90 -6.39
N GLU A 259 -3.35 1.45 -5.21
CA GLU A 259 -4.19 1.32 -4.02
C GLU A 259 -4.39 2.68 -3.39
N THR A 260 -5.58 2.92 -2.86
CA THR A 260 -5.91 4.19 -2.23
C THR A 260 -5.39 4.22 -0.80
N ILE A 261 -4.49 5.17 -0.53
CA ILE A 261 -3.93 5.43 0.80
C ILE A 261 -3.72 6.94 0.98
N GLU A 262 -3.91 7.44 2.20
CA GLU A 262 -3.53 8.81 2.53
C GLU A 262 -2.01 8.88 2.69
N LEU A 263 -1.38 9.93 2.14
CA LEU A 263 0.07 10.10 2.23
C LEU A 263 0.41 11.06 3.36
N ASN A 264 1.46 10.74 4.12
CA ASN A 264 1.99 11.64 5.14
C ASN A 264 2.74 12.79 4.47
N VAL A 265 2.52 13.99 4.99
CA VAL A 265 3.21 15.20 4.52
C VAL A 265 4.43 15.43 5.39
N GLU A 266 5.60 15.40 4.78
CA GLU A 266 6.82 15.91 5.37
C GLU A 266 7.16 17.25 4.71
N THR A 267 7.87 18.12 5.43
CA THR A 267 8.29 19.42 4.91
C THR A 267 9.79 19.56 5.10
N GLU A 268 10.49 19.91 4.02
CA GLU A 268 11.91 20.22 4.06
C GLU A 268 12.17 21.61 4.64
N THR A 269 13.41 21.86 5.06
CA THR A 269 13.84 23.17 5.59
C THR A 269 13.65 24.32 4.60
N ASN A 270 13.62 24.02 3.30
CA ASN A 270 13.38 24.98 2.22
C ASN A 270 11.88 25.27 1.98
N GLY A 271 10.96 24.65 2.74
CA GLY A 271 9.51 24.81 2.59
C GLY A 271 8.84 23.92 1.54
N SER A 272 9.60 23.06 0.84
CA SER A 272 9.05 22.09 -0.10
C SER A 272 8.41 20.91 0.65
N TYR A 273 7.34 20.37 0.07
CA TYR A 273 6.68 19.19 0.57
C TYR A 273 7.33 17.92 0.03
N VAL A 274 7.43 16.90 0.88
CA VAL A 274 8.00 15.61 0.53
C VAL A 274 6.99 14.52 0.89
N PHE A 275 6.74 13.63 -0.07
CA PHE A 275 5.81 12.52 0.09
C PHE A 275 6.50 11.23 -0.32
N ARG A 276 6.54 10.25 0.57
CA ARG A 276 7.09 8.94 0.23
C ARG A 276 6.13 8.18 -0.68
N LEU A 277 6.63 7.73 -1.82
CA LEU A 277 5.91 6.87 -2.77
C LEU A 277 6.32 5.40 -2.64
N GLY A 278 7.58 5.12 -2.28
CA GLY A 278 8.11 3.77 -2.23
C GLY A 278 8.51 3.25 -3.62
N ASP A 279 8.26 1.98 -3.89
CA ASP A 279 8.72 1.34 -5.13
C ASP A 279 7.90 1.80 -6.34
N LEU A 280 8.56 2.04 -7.48
CA LEU A 280 7.93 2.37 -8.75
C LEU A 280 8.02 1.18 -9.70
N MET A 281 6.86 0.78 -10.21
CA MET A 281 6.70 -0.32 -11.14
C MET A 281 6.78 0.18 -12.58
N LYS A 282 7.20 -0.70 -13.50
CA LYS A 282 7.33 -0.40 -14.94
C LYS A 282 5.97 -0.38 -15.65
N ASP A 283 5.09 -1.27 -15.24
CA ASP A 283 3.83 -1.61 -15.92
C ASP A 283 2.59 -1.08 -15.18
N VAL A 284 2.78 -0.56 -13.97
CA VAL A 284 1.69 0.02 -13.16
C VAL A 284 2.01 1.47 -12.83
N LYS A 285 1.14 2.39 -13.27
CA LYS A 285 1.22 3.80 -12.89
C LYS A 285 0.78 3.99 -11.45
N ARG A 286 1.52 4.82 -10.73
CA ARG A 286 1.09 5.37 -9.45
C ARG A 286 0.39 6.70 -9.71
N ILE A 287 -0.79 6.87 -9.13
CA ILE A 287 -1.58 8.10 -9.28
C ILE A 287 -1.78 8.72 -7.90
N VAL A 288 -1.41 9.99 -7.77
CA VAL A 288 -1.51 10.78 -6.54
C VAL A 288 -2.39 11.99 -6.80
N LEU A 289 -3.32 12.27 -5.90
CA LEU A 289 -4.16 13.47 -5.91
C LEU A 289 -3.73 14.40 -4.79
N ALA A 290 -3.41 15.65 -5.13
CA ALA A 290 -3.17 16.73 -4.18
C ALA A 290 -4.29 17.78 -4.23
N ASN A 291 -4.77 18.22 -3.07
CA ASN A 291 -5.76 19.28 -2.93
C ASN A 291 -5.05 20.62 -2.74
N LEU A 292 -5.22 21.52 -3.69
CA LEU A 292 -4.60 22.83 -3.75
C LEU A 292 -5.62 23.94 -3.48
N TYR A 293 -5.19 24.97 -2.76
CA TYR A 293 -5.84 26.27 -2.74
C TYR A 293 -4.95 27.27 -3.46
N LEU A 294 -5.51 27.90 -4.48
CA LEU A 294 -4.88 28.95 -5.25
C LEU A 294 -5.49 30.29 -4.81
N GLY A 295 -4.65 31.23 -4.40
CA GLY A 295 -5.04 32.62 -4.18
C GLY A 295 -5.13 33.40 -5.49
N LYS A 296 -5.02 34.73 -5.40
CA LYS A 296 -4.95 35.58 -6.59
C LYS A 296 -3.61 35.41 -7.32
N LEU A 297 -3.70 35.09 -8.59
CA LEU A 297 -2.56 34.98 -9.50
C LEU A 297 -2.81 35.88 -10.74
N PRO A 298 -1.76 36.31 -11.45
CA PRO A 298 -1.92 37.07 -12.69
C PRO A 298 -2.69 36.29 -13.76
N GLU A 299 -3.44 36.99 -14.61
CA GLU A 299 -4.16 36.38 -15.73
C GLU A 299 -3.20 35.67 -16.72
N GLY A 300 -3.69 34.61 -17.36
CA GLY A 300 -2.95 33.78 -18.30
C GLY A 300 -2.43 32.48 -17.70
N GLU A 301 -1.60 31.77 -18.46
CA GLU A 301 -0.96 30.54 -18.01
C GLU A 301 0.13 30.86 -16.97
N GLN A 302 -0.07 30.36 -15.75
CA GLN A 302 0.82 30.58 -14.61
C GLN A 302 1.42 29.25 -14.15
N VAL A 303 2.69 29.29 -13.78
CA VAL A 303 3.32 28.19 -13.03
C VAL A 303 2.88 28.30 -11.58
N ILE A 304 2.17 27.28 -11.08
CA ILE A 304 1.65 27.23 -9.71
C ILE A 304 2.55 26.42 -8.77
N GLY A 305 3.55 25.74 -9.31
CA GLY A 305 4.51 24.95 -8.54
C GLY A 305 5.43 24.12 -9.44
N HIS A 306 6.31 23.36 -8.81
CA HIS A 306 7.15 22.37 -9.48
C HIS A 306 7.11 21.05 -8.73
N MET A 307 7.29 19.97 -9.47
CA MET A 307 7.36 18.61 -8.94
C MET A 307 8.58 17.88 -9.48
N GLN A 308 9.14 17.01 -8.65
CA GLN A 308 10.29 16.17 -9.00
C GLN A 308 10.20 14.86 -8.23
N ILE A 309 10.70 13.77 -8.81
CA ILE A 309 10.84 12.49 -8.11
C ILE A 309 12.30 12.28 -7.73
N ARG A 310 12.54 12.04 -6.44
CA ARG A 310 13.80 11.47 -5.93
C ARG A 310 13.64 9.97 -5.80
N TYR A 311 14.59 9.16 -6.30
CA TYR A 311 14.47 7.69 -6.30
C TYR A 311 15.84 7.01 -6.31
N ASP A 312 15.85 5.70 -6.07
CA ASP A 312 17.03 4.84 -6.16
C ASP A 312 16.90 3.90 -7.36
N ASP A 313 17.99 3.68 -8.10
CA ASP A 313 18.08 2.74 -9.24
C ASP A 313 19.01 1.58 -8.86
N PRO A 314 18.44 0.40 -8.48
CA PRO A 314 19.23 -0.76 -8.10
C PRO A 314 20.06 -1.35 -9.25
N ALA A 315 19.67 -1.16 -10.52
CA ALA A 315 20.36 -1.75 -11.68
C ALA A 315 21.77 -1.18 -11.83
N ILE A 316 21.94 0.11 -11.49
CA ILE A 316 23.22 0.81 -11.53
C ILE A 316 23.78 1.10 -10.13
N ASN A 317 23.12 0.61 -9.08
CA ASN A 317 23.49 0.78 -7.68
C ASN A 317 23.69 2.27 -7.29
N GLN A 318 22.78 3.14 -7.73
CA GLN A 318 22.78 4.57 -7.40
C GLN A 318 21.54 4.94 -6.59
N GLN A 319 21.72 5.86 -5.65
CA GLN A 319 20.67 6.33 -4.73
C GLN A 319 20.48 7.83 -4.85
N GLY A 320 19.28 8.31 -4.54
CA GLY A 320 18.96 9.74 -4.52
C GLY A 320 19.00 10.41 -5.89
N LEU A 321 18.78 9.66 -6.96
CA LEU A 321 18.63 10.19 -8.32
C LEU A 321 17.41 11.09 -8.39
N LEU A 322 17.49 12.12 -9.22
CA LEU A 322 16.41 13.07 -9.45
C LEU A 322 15.87 12.94 -10.87
N SER A 323 14.55 12.90 -11.01
CA SER A 323 13.90 13.09 -12.31
C SER A 323 14.11 14.54 -12.80
N PRO A 324 13.81 14.85 -14.06
CA PRO A 324 13.65 16.23 -14.48
C PRO A 324 12.66 16.98 -13.57
N LEU A 325 12.93 18.26 -13.32
CA LEU A 325 12.03 19.15 -12.60
C LEU A 325 10.89 19.56 -13.53
N MET A 326 9.65 19.24 -13.15
CA MET A 326 8.48 19.46 -13.99
C MET A 326 7.63 20.61 -13.42
N PRO A 327 7.37 21.68 -14.20
CA PRO A 327 6.45 22.74 -13.79
C PRO A 327 4.99 22.24 -13.77
N ILE A 328 4.18 22.85 -12.91
CA ILE A 328 2.74 22.63 -12.82
C ILE A 328 2.06 23.91 -13.26
N TYR A 329 1.12 23.82 -14.21
CA TYR A 329 0.46 24.96 -14.81
C TYR A 329 -1.01 25.07 -14.38
N ALA A 330 -1.49 26.30 -14.32
CA ALA A 330 -2.91 26.65 -14.26
C ALA A 330 -3.19 27.84 -15.17
N ASN A 331 -4.36 27.88 -15.80
CA ASN A 331 -4.76 29.01 -16.65
C ASN A 331 -5.71 29.93 -15.86
N ILE A 332 -5.25 31.12 -15.52
CA ILE A 332 -6.02 32.10 -14.74
C ILE A 332 -6.82 32.98 -15.71
N THR A 333 -8.14 33.07 -15.53
CA THR A 333 -9.04 33.78 -16.46
C THR A 333 -10.06 34.64 -15.74
N ASN A 334 -10.32 35.85 -16.27
CA ASN A 334 -11.40 36.72 -15.81
C ASN A 334 -12.78 36.29 -16.35
N ALA A 335 -12.82 35.63 -17.51
CA ALA A 335 -14.03 35.07 -18.12
C ALA A 335 -14.01 33.56 -17.92
N TYR A 336 -14.29 33.13 -16.69
CA TYR A 336 -14.19 31.72 -16.31
C TYR A 336 -15.14 30.83 -17.13
N GLN A 337 -14.55 29.81 -17.75
CA GLN A 337 -15.25 28.66 -18.32
C GLN A 337 -14.57 27.38 -17.84
N PRO A 338 -15.32 26.39 -17.32
CA PRO A 338 -14.71 25.18 -16.79
C PRO A 338 -14.06 24.36 -17.90
N ALA A 339 -12.83 23.90 -17.65
CA ALA A 339 -12.07 23.00 -18.52
C ALA A 339 -11.80 21.69 -17.76
N LEU A 340 -12.88 20.93 -17.52
CA LEU A 340 -12.86 19.74 -16.68
C LEU A 340 -12.04 18.61 -17.31
N ASN A 341 -11.26 17.92 -16.48
CA ASN A 341 -10.54 16.71 -16.89
C ASN A 341 -11.26 15.44 -16.40
N PRO A 342 -11.83 14.60 -17.29
CA PRO A 342 -12.59 13.42 -16.90
C PRO A 342 -11.73 12.34 -16.22
N GLN A 343 -10.44 12.24 -16.55
CA GLN A 343 -9.53 11.30 -15.89
C GLN A 343 -9.30 11.69 -14.43
N VAL A 344 -9.10 12.99 -14.15
CA VAL A 344 -8.95 13.46 -12.77
C VAL A 344 -10.25 13.27 -11.99
N LEU A 345 -11.41 13.50 -12.62
CA LEU A 345 -12.71 13.20 -12.01
C LEU A 345 -12.83 11.73 -11.59
N GLN A 346 -12.36 10.79 -12.42
CA GLN A 346 -12.31 9.38 -12.07
C GLN A 346 -11.47 9.13 -10.80
N SER A 347 -10.26 9.69 -10.75
CA SER A 347 -9.38 9.60 -9.58
C SER A 347 -10.01 10.20 -8.32
N ILE A 348 -10.73 11.31 -8.46
CA ILE A 348 -11.45 11.96 -7.36
C ILE A 348 -12.54 11.04 -6.80
N LEU A 349 -13.29 10.36 -7.69
CA LEU A 349 -14.32 9.41 -7.29
C LEU A 349 -13.74 8.16 -6.63
N VAL A 350 -12.58 7.66 -7.08
CA VAL A 350 -11.84 6.58 -6.39
C VAL A 350 -11.51 6.99 -4.94
N LEU A 351 -10.96 8.18 -4.75
CA LEU A 351 -10.67 8.71 -3.41
C LEU A 351 -11.95 8.92 -2.57
N ALA A 352 -13.04 9.36 -3.20
CA ALA A 352 -14.32 9.54 -2.54
C ALA A 352 -14.89 8.22 -2.03
N LYS A 353 -14.87 7.14 -2.84
CA LYS A 353 -15.27 5.78 -2.44
C LYS A 353 -14.54 5.33 -1.17
N TYR A 354 -13.22 5.49 -1.16
CA TYR A 354 -12.38 5.15 -0.01
C TYR A 354 -12.77 5.94 1.24
N ARG A 355 -12.84 7.28 1.13
CA ARG A 355 -13.17 8.15 2.28
C ARG A 355 -14.60 7.93 2.79
N GLN A 356 -15.57 7.70 1.92
CA GLN A 356 -16.96 7.38 2.31
C GLN A 356 -17.01 6.08 3.13
N THR A 357 -16.26 5.06 2.73
CA THR A 357 -16.19 3.79 3.47
C THR A 357 -15.55 3.98 4.85
N GLN A 358 -14.46 4.74 4.93
CA GLN A 358 -13.81 5.09 6.20
C GLN A 358 -14.74 5.87 7.14
N VAL A 359 -15.54 6.80 6.61
CA VAL A 359 -16.57 7.49 7.41
C VAL A 359 -17.64 6.50 7.88
N ALA A 360 -18.06 5.55 7.04
CA ALA A 360 -19.02 4.54 7.45
C ALA A 360 -18.52 3.69 8.62
N GLU A 361 -17.26 3.24 8.58
CA GLU A 361 -16.62 2.50 9.69
C GLU A 361 -16.61 3.32 10.98
N ALA A 362 -16.14 4.57 10.93
CA ALA A 362 -16.13 5.45 12.10
C ALA A 362 -17.54 5.67 12.66
N LYS A 363 -18.57 5.72 11.80
CA LYS A 363 -19.97 5.82 12.22
C LYS A 363 -20.48 4.55 12.89
N LEU A 364 -20.10 3.37 12.40
CA LEU A 364 -20.41 2.10 13.07
C LEU A 364 -19.77 2.00 14.45
N GLU A 365 -18.51 2.42 14.58
CA GLU A 365 -17.81 2.45 15.88
C GLU A 365 -18.49 3.40 16.88
N GLN A 366 -19.09 4.49 16.39
CA GLN A 366 -19.88 5.44 17.19
C GLN A 366 -21.32 4.97 17.47
N GLY A 367 -21.73 3.80 16.94
CA GLY A 367 -23.10 3.28 17.05
C GLY A 367 -24.12 3.95 16.12
N ASP A 368 -23.69 4.84 15.23
CA ASP A 368 -24.54 5.53 14.25
C ASP A 368 -24.72 4.69 12.98
N ARG A 369 -25.49 3.61 13.12
CA ARG A 369 -25.72 2.64 12.04
C ARG A 369 -26.41 3.27 10.83
N THR A 370 -27.33 4.21 11.04
CA THR A 370 -28.06 4.89 9.95
C THR A 370 -27.12 5.72 9.08
N ALA A 371 -26.22 6.50 9.69
CA ALA A 371 -25.22 7.24 8.92
C ALA A 371 -24.24 6.29 8.21
N ALA A 372 -23.82 5.19 8.85
CA ALA A 372 -22.95 4.21 8.22
C ALA A 372 -23.57 3.57 6.97
N VAL A 373 -24.84 3.16 7.03
CA VAL A 373 -25.58 2.63 5.88
C VAL A 373 -25.62 3.64 4.75
N THR A 374 -25.92 4.91 5.07
CA THR A 374 -25.98 5.99 4.08
C THR A 374 -24.64 6.18 3.37
N MET A 375 -23.54 6.15 4.14
CA MET A 375 -22.19 6.29 3.60
C MET A 375 -21.78 5.09 2.74
N LEU A 376 -22.11 3.85 3.12
CA LEU A 376 -21.85 2.66 2.31
C LEU A 376 -22.66 2.65 1.01
N GLN A 377 -23.94 3.04 1.04
CA GLN A 377 -24.76 3.18 -0.17
C GLN A 377 -24.19 4.25 -1.11
N THR A 378 -23.69 5.36 -0.54
CA THR A 378 -23.03 6.41 -1.31
C THR A 378 -21.74 5.87 -1.94
N ALA A 379 -20.92 5.14 -1.19
CA ALA A 379 -19.71 4.50 -1.69
C ALA A 379 -20.00 3.47 -2.79
N ALA A 380 -21.06 2.66 -2.65
CA ALA A 380 -21.50 1.71 -3.67
C ALA A 380 -21.92 2.43 -4.96
N LYS A 381 -22.67 3.53 -4.85
CA LYS A 381 -23.03 4.36 -6.01
C LYS A 381 -21.81 4.97 -6.68
N THR A 382 -20.85 5.48 -5.90
CA THR A 382 -19.58 6.00 -6.41
C THR A 382 -18.80 4.91 -7.14
N ALA A 383 -18.75 3.68 -6.59
CA ALA A 383 -18.11 2.53 -7.22
C ALA A 383 -18.73 2.20 -8.59
N LEU A 384 -20.07 2.22 -8.71
CA LEU A 384 -20.75 2.05 -10.01
C LEU A 384 -20.39 3.16 -11.01
N GLN A 385 -20.26 4.42 -10.56
CA GLN A 385 -19.90 5.54 -11.43
C GLN A 385 -18.49 5.37 -12.02
N ILE A 386 -17.57 4.77 -11.27
CA ILE A 386 -16.21 4.49 -11.74
C ILE A 386 -16.06 3.12 -12.45
N GLY A 387 -17.16 2.37 -12.61
CA GLY A 387 -17.16 1.06 -13.29
C GLY A 387 -16.72 -0.12 -12.42
N ASP A 388 -16.58 0.07 -11.10
CA ASP A 388 -16.14 -0.95 -10.15
C ASP A 388 -17.35 -1.73 -9.59
N THR A 389 -17.91 -2.60 -10.44
CA THR A 389 -19.15 -3.36 -10.15
C THR A 389 -19.00 -4.35 -9.00
N GLN A 390 -17.82 -4.96 -8.85
CA GLN A 390 -17.53 -5.86 -7.74
C GLN A 390 -17.47 -5.10 -6.41
N ALA A 391 -16.75 -3.97 -6.33
CA ALA A 391 -16.75 -3.18 -5.10
C ALA A 391 -18.14 -2.63 -4.78
N ALA A 392 -18.90 -2.18 -5.79
CA ALA A 392 -20.27 -1.75 -5.60
C ALA A 392 -21.14 -2.85 -4.97
N THR A 393 -20.99 -4.09 -5.43
CA THR A 393 -21.72 -5.25 -4.91
C THR A 393 -21.37 -5.52 -3.44
N VAL A 394 -20.07 -5.52 -3.10
CA VAL A 394 -19.61 -5.72 -1.71
C VAL A 394 -20.16 -4.63 -0.80
N LEU A 395 -19.98 -3.36 -1.18
CA LEU A 395 -20.40 -2.20 -0.38
C LEU A 395 -21.93 -2.16 -0.20
N GLN A 396 -22.69 -2.46 -1.26
CA GLN A 396 -24.16 -2.51 -1.22
C GLN A 396 -24.66 -3.68 -0.36
N THR A 397 -23.99 -4.83 -0.41
CA THR A 397 -24.32 -6.00 0.42
C THR A 397 -24.13 -5.66 1.89
N SER A 398 -23.00 -5.06 2.25
CA SER A 398 -22.72 -4.60 3.62
C SER A 398 -23.75 -3.57 4.09
N ALA A 399 -24.11 -2.61 3.25
CA ALA A 399 -25.15 -1.62 3.57
C ALA A 399 -26.52 -2.27 3.82
N THR A 400 -26.92 -3.23 2.98
CA THR A 400 -28.21 -3.94 3.07
C THR A 400 -28.30 -4.75 4.36
N ARG A 401 -27.21 -5.42 4.75
CA ARG A 401 -27.13 -6.20 5.99
C ARG A 401 -27.30 -5.33 7.23
N LEU A 402 -26.57 -4.22 7.28
CA LEU A 402 -26.69 -3.22 8.34
C LEU A 402 -28.09 -2.61 8.39
N GLN A 403 -28.68 -2.31 7.24
CA GLN A 403 -30.04 -1.79 7.15
C GLN A 403 -31.10 -2.79 7.67
N ALA A 404 -30.88 -4.08 7.48
CA ALA A 404 -31.72 -5.15 8.05
C ALA A 404 -31.53 -5.36 9.56
N GLY A 405 -30.64 -4.59 10.19
CA GLY A 405 -30.37 -4.63 11.63
C GLY A 405 -29.31 -5.64 12.07
N ALA A 406 -28.73 -6.39 11.12
CA ALA A 406 -27.65 -7.33 11.37
C ALA A 406 -26.27 -6.63 11.39
N ASP A 407 -25.35 -7.12 12.20
CA ASP A 407 -23.95 -6.71 12.16
C ASP A 407 -23.19 -7.38 11.02
N LEU A 408 -22.11 -6.73 10.57
CA LEU A 408 -21.15 -7.32 9.65
C LEU A 408 -20.24 -8.30 10.38
N SER A 409 -20.05 -9.49 9.81
CA SER A 409 -19.01 -10.42 10.27
C SER A 409 -17.60 -9.85 10.03
N GLU A 410 -16.57 -10.44 10.65
CA GLU A 410 -15.18 -10.05 10.41
C GLU A 410 -14.79 -10.16 8.93
N ALA A 411 -15.17 -11.25 8.27
CA ALA A 411 -14.98 -11.44 6.82
C ALA A 411 -15.61 -10.30 6.00
N GLU A 412 -16.83 -9.90 6.34
CA GLU A 412 -17.55 -8.84 5.63
C GLU A 412 -16.92 -7.47 5.85
N ARG A 413 -16.46 -7.18 7.08
CA ARG A 413 -15.71 -5.95 7.40
C ARG A 413 -14.42 -5.88 6.58
N LYS A 414 -13.69 -7.00 6.52
CA LYS A 414 -12.45 -7.14 5.72
C LYS A 414 -12.70 -6.87 4.24
N LYS A 415 -13.70 -7.54 3.66
CA LYS A 415 -14.10 -7.34 2.26
C LYS A 415 -14.53 -5.90 1.98
N THR A 416 -15.31 -5.30 2.87
CA THR A 416 -15.78 -3.90 2.75
C THR A 416 -14.59 -2.92 2.64
N ARG A 417 -13.59 -3.08 3.52
CA ARG A 417 -12.37 -2.26 3.50
C ARG A 417 -11.53 -2.46 2.26
N LEU A 418 -11.29 -3.71 1.85
CA LEU A 418 -10.51 -4.03 0.65
C LEU A 418 -11.18 -3.45 -0.61
N ALA A 419 -12.50 -3.62 -0.74
CA ALA A 419 -13.29 -3.04 -1.83
C ALA A 419 -13.21 -1.50 -1.89
N SER A 420 -12.86 -0.84 -0.78
CA SER A 420 -12.69 0.62 -0.75
C SER A 420 -11.32 1.09 -1.26
N LYS A 421 -10.25 0.29 -1.07
CA LYS A 421 -8.86 0.69 -1.40
C LYS A 421 -8.48 0.39 -2.85
N THR A 422 -8.99 -0.68 -3.43
CA THR A 422 -8.67 -1.09 -4.80
C THR A 422 -9.86 -0.93 -5.73
N ILE A 423 -9.59 -0.81 -7.03
CA ILE A 423 -10.58 -1.12 -8.05
C ILE A 423 -10.55 -2.63 -8.24
N LEU A 424 -11.69 -3.29 -8.02
CA LEU A 424 -11.80 -4.74 -8.18
C LEU A 424 -12.12 -5.03 -9.64
N ASN A 425 -11.12 -5.48 -10.40
CA ASN A 425 -11.29 -5.88 -11.79
C ASN A 425 -11.91 -7.30 -11.86
N GLU A 426 -12.63 -7.58 -12.93
CA GLU A 426 -13.21 -8.89 -13.26
C GLU A 426 -12.18 -10.03 -13.34
#